data_AF-A0A1F9QQR3-F1
#
_entry.id   AF-A0A1F9QQR3-F1
#
_cell.length_a   1.000
_cell.length_b   1.000
_cell.length_c   1.000
_cell.angle_alpha   90.00
_cell.angle_beta   90.00
_cell.angle_gamma   90.00
#
_symmetry.space_group_name_H-M   'P 1'
#
loop_
_entity.id
_entity.type
_entity.pdbx_description
1 polymer ?
#
loop_
_entity_poly.entity_id
_entity_poly.type
_entity_poly.pdbx_seq_one_letter_code
_entity_poly.pdbx_strand_id
1 'polypeptide(L)'
;MDNEEIDRQLGELWKKASGKDYVPELSGQSSRLSEAQLETVQFLKNNFSRAESDWKRLLEAKDASIRDLSAQLDETRAHLAELKQHYHEAREKVISEELTSVLKLEESGKILGAQKKNHAREMTLLKELLERTRVELTVLNGRLETLREERDAWQKKFTESAVEQSNLRDAADGAERRLADAKEAVERTLSELLAERRARSDAEKKINEAGKKAAELESSLAEAKANWDAERKEWRELWDRERSVWETHRQEFAVWESRLRSEREAWTAKLKEEETKGLDYAAGLANTLKESSEWSEKVSQILKLYALKGVQLPAVFVSSGSAADAPRIPRPAFRRSVTKLLAMALAGLTLMGLLAWRVYDYRTKVHFSLLSRLSLDTPNASGLAVSGDGLWLADWDSGLVLKDPKDLSTLRVFNGTGAGPFRPAAVSAFDGGAWALDLAQLRLIKKDINSGKIIEAVKTSGPAPQGAAWDGFNLWSFDAATGLLYRYGLDPAGGVDASYTLPSLKSLSAMQWVGAQLWTLDAKGGLRRYVPENGAFRLVSSQKLKSPAIAFWAGKDYFWTLEKNGKMGGLEIGKYKFKTY
;
A
#
# COMPACT_ATOMS: atom_id res chain seq x y z
N MET A 1 -84.06 -47.70 98.57
CA MET A 1 -85.22 -47.22 99.34
C MET A 1 -86.08 -48.43 99.44
N ASP A 2 -86.01 -49.09 100.58
CA ASP A 2 -86.34 -50.50 100.66
C ASP A 2 -87.73 -50.61 101.28
N ASN A 3 -88.56 -51.53 100.77
CA ASN A 3 -90.00 -51.52 101.05
C ASN A 3 -90.34 -51.55 102.54
N GLU A 4 -89.50 -52.20 103.36
CA GLU A 4 -89.62 -52.28 104.82
C GLU A 4 -89.65 -50.89 105.50
N GLU A 5 -88.95 -49.90 104.94
CA GLU A 5 -88.90 -48.54 105.49
C GLU A 5 -90.16 -47.74 105.15
N ILE A 6 -90.82 -48.06 104.03
CA ILE A 6 -92.11 -47.48 103.61
C ILE A 6 -93.26 -48.07 104.42
N ASP A 7 -93.31 -49.40 104.57
CA ASP A 7 -94.32 -50.10 105.37
C ASP A 7 -94.26 -49.66 106.85
N ARG A 8 -93.06 -49.42 107.38
CA ARG A 8 -92.88 -48.87 108.74
C ARG A 8 -93.48 -47.46 108.89
N GLN A 9 -93.25 -46.56 107.93
CA GLN A 9 -93.82 -45.21 107.98
C GLN A 9 -95.36 -45.24 107.82
N LEU A 10 -95.89 -46.12 106.97
CA LEU A 10 -97.33 -46.34 106.85
C LEU A 10 -97.95 -46.87 108.15
N GLY A 11 -97.29 -47.81 108.84
CA GLY A 11 -97.71 -48.31 110.14
C GLY A 11 -97.77 -47.23 111.22
N GLU A 12 -96.75 -46.37 111.33
CA GLU A 12 -96.74 -45.25 112.29
C GLU A 12 -97.83 -44.20 111.99
N LEU A 13 -98.12 -43.94 110.71
CA LEU A 13 -99.22 -43.05 110.29
C LEU A 13 -100.59 -43.66 110.58
N TRP A 14 -100.79 -44.95 110.28
CA TRP A 14 -102.07 -45.64 110.53
C TRP A 14 -102.40 -45.72 112.02
N LYS A 15 -101.39 -45.96 112.86
CA LYS A 15 -101.52 -46.00 114.32
C LYS A 15 -101.86 -44.61 114.90
N LYS A 16 -101.31 -43.52 114.33
CA LYS A 16 -101.70 -42.13 114.64
C LYS A 16 -103.14 -41.78 114.21
N ALA A 17 -103.62 -42.33 113.10
CA ALA A 17 -104.94 -41.99 112.55
C ALA A 17 -106.10 -42.79 113.16
N SER A 18 -105.86 -44.07 113.52
CA SER A 18 -106.94 -45.01 113.92
C SER A 18 -106.88 -45.49 115.37
N GLY A 19 -105.77 -45.27 116.08
CA GLY A 19 -105.62 -45.66 117.49
C GLY A 19 -105.55 -47.18 117.75
N LYS A 20 -105.44 -48.01 116.70
CA LYS A 20 -105.28 -49.47 116.79
C LYS A 20 -104.11 -49.93 115.92
N ASP A 21 -103.57 -51.10 116.23
CA ASP A 21 -102.57 -51.76 115.40
C ASP A 21 -103.19 -52.33 114.11
N TYR A 22 -102.41 -52.27 113.02
CA TYR A 22 -102.84 -52.68 111.69
C TYR A 22 -102.90 -54.22 111.59
N VAL A 23 -104.12 -54.75 111.49
CA VAL A 23 -104.38 -56.16 111.19
C VAL A 23 -104.71 -56.28 109.69
N PRO A 24 -104.05 -57.16 108.91
CA PRO A 24 -104.40 -57.36 107.51
C PRO A 24 -105.76 -58.06 107.41
N GLU A 25 -106.82 -57.34 107.06
CA GLU A 25 -108.10 -57.96 106.74
C GLU A 25 -108.01 -58.71 105.41
N LEU A 26 -108.21 -60.04 105.46
CA LEU A 26 -108.48 -60.88 104.30
C LEU A 26 -109.88 -60.53 103.75
N SER A 27 -109.98 -59.38 103.07
CA SER A 27 -111.21 -58.92 102.43
C SER A 27 -111.75 -59.98 101.46
N GLY A 28 -112.97 -60.43 101.73
CA GLY A 28 -113.54 -61.62 101.10
C GLY A 28 -113.92 -61.44 99.63
N GLN A 29 -114.18 -62.57 98.96
CA GLN A 29 -114.70 -62.63 97.60
C GLN A 29 -116.08 -61.93 97.52
N SER A 30 -116.12 -60.69 97.01
CA SER A 30 -117.37 -60.03 96.64
C SER A 30 -117.77 -60.38 95.21
N SER A 31 -119.05 -60.68 95.02
CA SER A 31 -119.58 -61.27 93.78
C SER A 31 -119.57 -60.31 92.59
N ARG A 32 -119.06 -60.80 91.44
CA ARG A 32 -119.34 -60.32 90.08
C ARG A 32 -119.17 -58.80 89.85
N LEU A 33 -117.93 -58.40 89.50
CA LEU A 33 -117.72 -57.23 88.65
C LEU A 33 -118.55 -57.39 87.36
N SER A 34 -119.21 -56.32 86.91
CA SER A 34 -119.84 -56.28 85.58
C SER A 34 -118.76 -56.22 84.49
N GLU A 35 -119.02 -56.84 83.33
CA GLU A 35 -118.06 -56.86 82.21
C GLU A 35 -117.60 -55.45 81.83
N ALA A 36 -118.51 -54.47 81.79
CA ALA A 36 -118.20 -53.07 81.52
C ALA A 36 -117.20 -52.43 82.52
N GLN A 37 -117.13 -52.90 83.77
CA GLN A 37 -116.13 -52.44 84.74
C GLN A 37 -114.76 -53.09 84.52
N LEU A 38 -114.73 -54.35 84.06
CA LEU A 38 -113.49 -55.00 83.64
C LEU A 38 -112.96 -54.41 82.33
N GLU A 39 -113.84 -54.14 81.36
CA GLU A 39 -113.51 -53.49 80.08
C GLU A 39 -112.96 -52.08 80.28
N THR A 40 -113.57 -51.26 81.14
CA THR A 40 -113.05 -49.90 81.42
C THR A 40 -111.71 -49.92 82.14
N VAL A 41 -111.48 -50.84 83.09
CA VAL A 41 -110.16 -51.03 83.71
C VAL A 41 -109.13 -51.54 82.69
N GLN A 42 -109.49 -52.47 81.80
CA GLN A 42 -108.62 -52.93 80.72
C GLN A 42 -108.32 -51.82 79.70
N PHE A 43 -109.30 -51.02 79.31
CA PHE A 43 -109.14 -49.88 78.41
C PHE A 43 -108.19 -48.83 79.00
N LEU A 44 -108.37 -48.46 80.28
CA LEU A 44 -107.45 -47.58 80.99
C LEU A 44 -106.05 -48.17 81.05
N LYS A 45 -105.89 -49.44 81.44
CA LYS A 45 -104.60 -50.13 81.49
C LYS A 45 -103.90 -50.16 80.12
N ASN A 46 -104.66 -50.39 79.03
CA ASN A 46 -104.15 -50.41 77.67
C ASN A 46 -103.79 -49.00 77.14
N ASN A 47 -104.48 -47.95 77.59
CA ASN A 47 -104.11 -46.58 77.28
C ASN A 47 -102.88 -46.11 78.08
N PHE A 48 -102.78 -46.49 79.35
CA PHE A 48 -101.57 -46.23 80.15
C PHE A 48 -100.35 -46.97 79.60
N SER A 49 -100.46 -48.24 79.21
CA SER A 49 -99.32 -48.98 78.61
C SER A 49 -98.93 -48.46 77.23
N ARG A 50 -99.89 -48.01 76.41
CA ARG A 50 -99.61 -47.29 75.16
C ARG A 50 -98.86 -45.99 75.43
N ALA A 51 -99.39 -45.13 76.31
CA ALA A 51 -98.74 -43.88 76.69
C ALA A 51 -97.34 -44.11 77.25
N GLU A 52 -97.14 -45.11 78.12
CA GLU A 52 -95.83 -45.51 78.64
C GLU A 52 -94.87 -45.94 77.51
N SER A 53 -95.36 -46.69 76.51
CA SER A 53 -94.55 -47.11 75.36
C SER A 53 -94.17 -45.93 74.45
N ASP A 54 -95.06 -44.96 74.27
CA ASP A 54 -94.79 -43.77 73.46
C ASP A 54 -93.89 -42.77 74.20
N TRP A 55 -94.02 -42.64 75.53
CA TRP A 55 -93.05 -41.91 76.37
C TRP A 55 -91.66 -42.55 76.32
N LYS A 56 -91.55 -43.89 76.35
CA LYS A 56 -90.26 -44.59 76.19
C LYS A 56 -89.65 -44.35 74.82
N ARG A 57 -90.43 -44.44 73.74
CA ARG A 57 -89.97 -44.10 72.37
C ARG A 57 -89.51 -42.65 72.25
N LEU A 58 -90.23 -41.71 72.87
CA LEU A 58 -89.84 -40.30 72.89
C LEU A 58 -88.54 -40.08 73.70
N LEU A 59 -88.36 -40.80 74.81
CA LEU A 59 -87.12 -40.78 75.59
C LEU A 59 -85.95 -41.34 74.78
N GLU A 60 -86.10 -42.52 74.17
CA GLU A 60 -85.10 -43.16 73.31
C GLU A 60 -84.70 -42.27 72.12
N ALA A 61 -85.68 -41.62 71.47
CA ALA A 61 -85.44 -40.67 70.38
C ALA A 61 -84.74 -39.38 70.86
N LYS A 62 -85.02 -38.91 72.09
CA LYS A 62 -84.31 -37.77 72.69
C LYS A 62 -82.88 -38.14 73.08
N ASP A 63 -82.67 -39.28 73.71
CA ASP A 63 -81.33 -39.79 74.04
C ASP A 63 -80.49 -40.00 72.78
N ALA A 64 -81.07 -40.50 71.68
CA ALA A 64 -80.40 -40.56 70.38
C ALA A 64 -80.00 -39.16 69.89
N SER A 65 -80.93 -38.19 69.90
CA SER A 65 -80.61 -36.82 69.48
C SER A 65 -79.56 -36.13 70.36
N ILE A 66 -79.49 -36.46 71.66
CA ILE A 66 -78.46 -35.97 72.59
C ILE A 66 -77.10 -36.57 72.25
N ARG A 67 -77.03 -37.87 71.90
CA ARG A 67 -75.79 -38.52 71.44
C ARG A 67 -75.29 -37.89 70.14
N ASP A 68 -76.15 -37.74 69.14
CA ASP A 68 -75.80 -37.15 67.85
C ASP A 68 -75.28 -35.70 68.01
N LEU A 69 -75.97 -34.89 68.82
CA LEU A 69 -75.52 -33.53 69.14
C LEU A 69 -74.19 -33.51 69.92
N SER A 70 -73.96 -34.47 70.83
CA SER A 70 -72.68 -34.58 71.52
C SER A 70 -71.53 -34.96 70.59
N ALA A 71 -71.77 -35.85 69.62
CA ALA A 71 -70.79 -36.24 68.61
C ALA A 71 -70.43 -35.05 67.70
N GLN A 72 -71.41 -34.27 67.24
CA GLN A 72 -71.17 -33.03 66.48
C GLN A 72 -70.41 -31.97 67.30
N LEU A 73 -70.65 -31.90 68.61
CA LEU A 73 -69.94 -30.98 69.51
C LEU A 73 -68.48 -31.40 69.68
N ASP A 74 -68.18 -32.70 69.78
CA ASP A 74 -66.80 -33.20 69.87
C ASP A 74 -66.07 -33.19 68.52
N GLU A 75 -66.76 -33.40 67.39
CA GLU A 75 -66.23 -33.19 66.04
C GLU A 75 -65.85 -31.71 65.79
N THR A 76 -66.74 -30.77 66.13
CA THR A 76 -66.43 -29.34 66.03
C THR A 76 -65.34 -28.88 67.00
N ARG A 77 -65.21 -29.51 68.18
CA ARG A 77 -64.05 -29.31 69.08
C ARG A 77 -62.75 -29.80 68.45
N ALA A 78 -62.75 -30.95 67.79
CA ALA A 78 -61.58 -31.48 67.08
C ALA A 78 -61.12 -30.52 65.96
N HIS A 79 -62.04 -30.10 65.08
CA HIS A 79 -61.73 -29.12 64.03
C HIS A 79 -61.25 -27.76 64.57
N LEU A 80 -61.77 -27.31 65.71
CA LEU A 80 -61.28 -26.10 66.38
C LEU A 80 -59.89 -26.28 67.03
N ALA A 81 -59.46 -27.51 67.33
CA ALA A 81 -58.10 -27.81 67.75
C ALA A 81 -57.14 -27.86 66.54
N GLU A 82 -57.53 -28.53 65.46
CA GLU A 82 -56.79 -28.59 64.19
C GLU A 82 -56.55 -27.18 63.61
N LEU A 83 -57.58 -26.34 63.54
CA LEU A 83 -57.48 -24.95 63.09
C LEU A 83 -56.52 -24.12 63.96
N LYS A 84 -56.52 -24.32 65.28
CA LYS A 84 -55.56 -23.67 66.18
C LYS A 84 -54.14 -24.14 65.92
N GLN A 85 -53.92 -25.46 65.79
CA GLN A 85 -52.59 -26.00 65.49
C GLN A 85 -52.06 -25.45 64.16
N HIS A 86 -52.85 -25.48 63.09
CA HIS A 86 -52.44 -24.92 61.80
C HIS A 86 -52.18 -23.42 61.85
N TYR A 87 -52.93 -22.65 62.65
CA TYR A 87 -52.65 -21.23 62.86
C TYR A 87 -51.34 -21.00 63.63
N HIS A 88 -51.04 -21.81 64.64
CA HIS A 88 -49.77 -21.78 65.37
C HIS A 88 -48.59 -22.14 64.44
N GLU A 89 -48.68 -23.25 63.71
CA GLU A 89 -47.66 -23.66 62.74
C GLU A 89 -47.44 -22.61 61.64
N ALA A 90 -48.51 -22.01 61.11
CA ALA A 90 -48.40 -20.96 60.09
C ALA A 90 -47.72 -19.71 60.66
N ARG A 91 -48.06 -19.31 61.89
CA ARG A 91 -47.43 -18.19 62.58
C ARG A 91 -45.94 -18.45 62.86
N GLU A 92 -45.57 -19.65 63.28
CA GLU A 92 -44.17 -20.03 63.49
C GLU A 92 -43.37 -20.05 62.18
N LYS A 93 -43.96 -20.57 61.10
CA LYS A 93 -43.37 -20.53 59.75
C LYS A 93 -43.08 -19.08 59.33
N VAL A 94 -44.07 -18.19 59.40
CA VAL A 94 -43.89 -16.75 59.07
C VAL A 94 -42.83 -16.08 59.96
N ILE A 95 -42.82 -16.33 61.27
CA ILE A 95 -41.78 -15.80 62.17
C ILE A 95 -40.39 -16.31 61.78
N SER A 96 -40.26 -17.58 61.42
CA SER A 96 -38.98 -18.14 60.96
C SER A 96 -38.53 -17.55 59.62
N GLU A 97 -39.45 -17.36 58.67
CA GLU A 97 -39.16 -16.76 57.37
C GLU A 97 -38.65 -15.33 57.53
N GLU A 98 -39.31 -14.50 58.35
CA GLU A 98 -38.88 -13.13 58.65
C GLU A 98 -37.56 -13.06 59.43
N LEU A 99 -37.31 -13.98 60.36
CA LEU A 99 -35.99 -14.07 61.00
C LEU A 99 -34.89 -14.38 59.97
N THR A 100 -35.14 -15.24 58.98
CA THR A 100 -34.17 -15.44 57.89
C THR A 100 -34.10 -14.26 56.92
N SER A 101 -35.18 -13.49 56.74
CA SER A 101 -35.20 -12.29 55.87
C SER A 101 -34.29 -11.22 56.48
N VAL A 102 -34.46 -10.93 57.77
CA VAL A 102 -33.65 -9.98 58.54
C VAL A 102 -32.17 -10.37 58.58
N LEU A 103 -31.84 -11.64 58.82
CA LEU A 103 -30.44 -12.11 58.83
C LEU A 103 -29.77 -11.94 57.47
N LYS A 104 -30.44 -12.30 56.36
CA LYS A 104 -29.93 -12.10 54.99
C LYS A 104 -29.73 -10.61 54.67
N LEU A 105 -30.62 -9.74 55.16
CA LEU A 105 -30.48 -8.29 55.01
C LEU A 105 -29.25 -7.77 55.80
N GLU A 106 -29.04 -8.22 57.04
CA GLU A 106 -27.87 -7.83 57.84
C GLU A 106 -26.55 -8.31 57.21
N GLU A 107 -26.50 -9.55 56.70
CA GLU A 107 -25.36 -10.08 55.93
C GLU A 107 -25.11 -9.26 54.66
N SER A 108 -26.15 -8.92 53.90
CA SER A 108 -26.02 -8.06 52.71
C SER A 108 -25.48 -6.67 53.07
N GLY A 109 -25.91 -6.09 54.19
CA GLY A 109 -25.40 -4.82 54.72
C GLY A 109 -23.92 -4.90 55.12
N LYS A 110 -23.48 -6.00 55.73
CA LYS A 110 -22.06 -6.27 56.04
C LYS A 110 -21.22 -6.38 54.77
N ILE A 111 -21.72 -7.08 53.74
CA ILE A 111 -21.05 -7.23 52.44
C ILE A 111 -20.94 -5.88 51.71
N LEU A 112 -22.02 -5.10 51.62
CA LEU A 112 -22.03 -3.76 51.03
C LEU A 112 -21.09 -2.81 51.80
N GLY A 113 -21.05 -2.90 53.13
CA GLY A 113 -20.12 -2.15 53.98
C GLY A 113 -18.65 -2.50 53.73
N ALA A 114 -18.34 -3.77 53.45
CA ALA A 114 -17.01 -4.22 53.06
C ALA A 114 -16.63 -3.75 51.64
N GLN A 115 -17.53 -3.88 50.66
CA GLN A 115 -17.34 -3.39 49.30
C GLN A 115 -17.08 -1.87 49.28
N LYS A 116 -17.88 -1.08 50.01
CA LYS A 116 -17.68 0.38 50.13
C LYS A 116 -16.31 0.75 50.72
N LYS A 117 -15.80 -0.03 51.68
CA LYS A 117 -14.44 0.15 52.24
C LYS A 117 -13.34 -0.24 51.24
N ASN A 118 -13.55 -1.26 50.41
CA ASN A 118 -12.60 -1.65 49.37
C ASN A 118 -12.56 -0.61 48.24
N HIS A 119 -13.72 -0.17 47.73
CA HIS A 119 -13.77 0.90 46.72
C HIS A 119 -13.15 2.22 47.21
N ALA A 120 -13.29 2.55 48.50
CA ALA A 120 -12.60 3.71 49.07
C ALA A 120 -11.06 3.57 49.01
N ARG A 121 -10.52 2.38 49.27
CA ARG A 121 -9.07 2.07 49.15
C ARG A 121 -8.60 2.04 47.70
N GLU A 122 -9.40 1.50 46.80
CA GLU A 122 -9.13 1.52 45.36
C GLU A 122 -9.06 2.97 44.86
N MET A 123 -9.99 3.85 45.29
CA MET A 123 -9.96 5.27 44.95
C MET A 123 -8.75 6.03 45.52
N THR A 124 -8.21 5.66 46.70
CA THR A 124 -6.98 6.28 47.20
C THR A 124 -5.75 5.80 46.42
N LEU A 125 -5.62 4.49 46.19
CA LEU A 125 -4.53 3.92 45.40
C LEU A 125 -4.50 4.45 43.96
N LEU A 126 -5.67 4.62 43.31
CA LEU A 126 -5.76 5.22 41.98
C LEU A 126 -5.34 6.69 41.97
N LYS A 127 -5.62 7.46 43.03
CA LYS A 127 -5.13 8.85 43.15
C LYS A 127 -3.62 8.91 43.35
N GLU A 128 -3.06 8.04 44.18
CA GLU A 128 -1.61 7.93 44.40
C GLU A 128 -0.88 7.55 43.10
N LEU A 129 -1.43 6.61 42.32
CA LEU A 129 -0.90 6.25 41.00
C LEU A 129 -1.02 7.39 39.97
N LEU A 130 -2.10 8.18 40.00
CA LEU A 130 -2.28 9.34 39.11
C LEU A 130 -1.29 10.47 39.42
N GLU A 131 -1.09 10.84 40.69
CA GLU A 131 -0.08 11.86 41.03
C GLU A 131 1.34 11.35 40.81
N ARG A 132 1.62 10.06 41.06
CA ARG A 132 2.92 9.46 40.71
C ARG A 132 3.20 9.53 39.21
N THR A 133 2.27 9.07 38.37
CA THR A 133 2.46 9.10 36.90
C THR A 133 2.52 10.52 36.36
N ARG A 134 1.81 11.48 36.97
CA ARG A 134 1.95 12.92 36.68
C ARG A 134 3.37 13.43 36.97
N VAL A 135 3.97 13.08 38.10
CA VAL A 135 5.36 13.45 38.42
C VAL A 135 6.36 12.77 37.48
N GLU A 136 6.16 11.48 37.16
CA GLU A 136 7.00 10.77 36.19
C GLU A 136 6.92 11.44 34.79
N LEU A 137 5.73 11.89 34.37
CA LEU A 137 5.54 12.64 33.13
C LEU A 137 6.23 14.03 33.14
N THR A 138 6.21 14.78 34.24
CA THR A 138 6.92 16.08 34.29
C THR A 138 8.43 15.91 34.24
N VAL A 139 8.98 14.87 34.89
CA VAL A 139 10.41 14.53 34.81
C VAL A 139 10.80 14.08 33.39
N LEU A 140 9.98 13.26 32.74
CA LEU A 140 10.20 12.85 31.35
C LEU A 140 10.12 14.04 30.38
N ASN A 141 9.19 14.97 30.57
CA ASN A 141 9.10 16.16 29.73
C ASN A 141 10.33 17.07 29.90
N GLY A 142 10.81 17.28 31.13
CA GLY A 142 12.08 18.00 31.38
C GLY A 142 13.26 17.36 30.63
N ARG A 143 13.37 16.03 30.65
CA ARG A 143 14.39 15.29 29.89
C ARG A 143 14.23 15.39 28.36
N LEU A 144 12.99 15.54 27.87
CA LEU A 144 12.74 15.77 26.44
C LEU A 144 13.18 17.17 26.00
N GLU A 145 13.00 18.20 26.84
CA GLU A 145 13.50 19.54 26.52
C GLU A 145 15.04 19.58 26.51
N THR A 146 15.73 18.97 27.49
CA THR A 146 17.21 18.91 27.47
C THR A 146 17.75 18.19 26.23
N LEU A 147 17.08 17.12 25.78
CA LEU A 147 17.46 16.42 24.54
C LEU A 147 17.18 17.24 23.27
N ARG A 148 16.20 18.16 23.28
CA ARG A 148 15.97 19.12 22.19
C ARG A 148 17.05 20.20 22.18
N GLU A 149 17.43 20.73 23.34
CA GLU A 149 18.53 21.71 23.46
C GLU A 149 19.87 21.12 22.99
N GLU A 150 20.18 19.87 23.37
CA GLU A 150 21.35 19.14 22.87
C GLU A 150 21.29 18.96 21.34
N ARG A 151 20.16 18.50 20.80
CA ARG A 151 19.94 18.36 19.34
C ARG A 151 20.17 19.68 18.61
N ASP A 152 19.62 20.78 19.12
CA ASP A 152 19.68 22.09 18.44
C ASP A 152 21.08 22.71 18.54
N ALA A 153 21.83 22.44 19.61
CA ALA A 153 23.25 22.74 19.70
C ALA A 153 24.10 21.92 18.71
N TRP A 154 23.77 20.63 18.50
CA TRP A 154 24.43 19.80 17.48
C TRP A 154 24.10 20.25 16.05
N GLN A 155 22.85 20.64 15.78
CA GLN A 155 22.44 21.17 14.47
C GLN A 155 23.19 22.45 14.13
N LYS A 156 23.33 23.39 15.08
CA LYS A 156 24.12 24.63 14.89
C LYS A 156 25.57 24.31 14.51
N LYS A 157 26.26 23.49 15.31
CA LYS A 157 27.64 23.03 15.03
C LYS A 157 27.79 22.37 13.65
N PHE A 158 26.79 21.57 13.24
CA PHE A 158 26.81 20.95 11.92
C PHE A 158 26.63 21.98 10.80
N THR A 159 25.73 22.97 10.96
CA THR A 159 25.58 24.06 9.97
C THR A 159 26.80 24.98 9.91
N GLU A 160 27.43 25.26 11.05
CA GLU A 160 28.68 26.03 11.12
C GLU A 160 29.80 25.31 10.36
N SER A 161 30.03 24.03 10.66
CA SER A 161 31.05 23.22 9.97
C SER A 161 30.75 23.00 8.49
N ALA A 162 29.47 22.95 8.09
CA ALA A 162 29.09 22.89 6.67
C ALA A 162 29.43 24.18 5.91
N VAL A 163 29.26 25.34 6.55
CA VAL A 163 29.66 26.66 6.00
C VAL A 163 31.19 26.79 5.95
N GLU A 164 31.91 26.31 6.95
CA GLU A 164 33.38 26.23 6.90
C GLU A 164 33.84 25.35 5.72
N GLN A 165 33.20 24.20 5.50
CA GLN A 165 33.51 23.32 4.36
C GLN A 165 33.19 23.92 3.00
N SER A 166 32.11 24.72 2.84
CA SER A 166 31.87 25.43 1.58
C SER A 166 32.93 26.51 1.35
N ASN A 167 33.23 27.31 2.36
CA ASN A 167 34.24 28.37 2.27
C ASN A 167 35.63 27.82 1.91
N LEU A 168 36.00 26.66 2.46
CA LEU A 168 37.25 25.97 2.13
C LEU A 168 37.26 25.40 0.70
N ARG A 169 36.12 24.95 0.17
CA ARG A 169 36.00 24.51 -1.23
C ARG A 169 36.11 25.70 -2.19
N ASP A 170 35.37 26.78 -1.94
CA ASP A 170 35.44 28.00 -2.76
C ASP A 170 36.86 28.59 -2.79
N ALA A 171 37.59 28.50 -1.68
CA ALA A 171 39.01 28.87 -1.60
C ALA A 171 39.93 27.93 -2.39
N ALA A 172 39.66 26.62 -2.39
CA ALA A 172 40.40 25.63 -3.18
C ALA A 172 40.16 25.79 -4.69
N ASP A 173 38.90 25.89 -5.12
CA ASP A 173 38.49 26.25 -6.48
C ASP A 173 39.17 27.54 -6.97
N GLY A 174 39.21 28.56 -6.11
CA GLY A 174 39.89 29.83 -6.38
C GLY A 174 41.42 29.70 -6.51
N ALA A 175 42.03 28.72 -5.84
CA ALA A 175 43.45 28.41 -6.00
C ALA A 175 43.73 27.58 -7.27
N GLU A 176 42.89 26.60 -7.60
CA GLU A 176 43.02 25.79 -8.82
C GLU A 176 42.90 26.65 -10.08
N ARG A 177 41.96 27.61 -10.12
CA ARG A 177 41.83 28.57 -11.24
C ARG A 177 43.11 29.38 -11.44
N ARG A 178 43.66 29.95 -10.36
CA ARG A 178 44.95 30.68 -10.40
C ARG A 178 46.11 29.80 -10.88
N LEU A 179 46.12 28.52 -10.53
CA LEU A 179 47.13 27.56 -11.02
C LEU A 179 46.92 27.19 -12.50
N ALA A 180 45.69 27.19 -13.00
CA ALA A 180 45.39 27.02 -14.42
C ALA A 180 45.82 28.27 -15.23
N ASP A 181 45.45 29.48 -14.78
CA ASP A 181 45.85 30.75 -15.39
C ASP A 181 47.39 30.88 -15.46
N ALA A 182 48.08 30.51 -14.38
CA ALA A 182 49.55 30.52 -14.32
C ALA A 182 50.19 29.48 -15.27
N LYS A 183 49.60 28.29 -15.43
CA LYS A 183 50.06 27.30 -16.42
C LYS A 183 49.87 27.82 -17.85
N GLU A 184 48.72 28.38 -18.17
CA GLU A 184 48.46 28.91 -19.52
C GLU A 184 49.42 30.06 -19.86
N ALA A 185 49.74 30.93 -18.90
CA ALA A 185 50.76 31.97 -19.10
C ALA A 185 52.17 31.41 -19.37
N VAL A 186 52.55 30.32 -18.70
CA VAL A 186 53.82 29.61 -18.95
C VAL A 186 53.81 28.90 -20.32
N GLU A 187 52.70 28.27 -20.70
CA GLU A 187 52.57 27.61 -22.01
C GLU A 187 52.60 28.62 -23.17
N ARG A 188 51.91 29.77 -23.03
CA ARG A 188 51.96 30.87 -24.00
C ARG A 188 53.38 31.41 -24.16
N THR A 189 54.04 31.81 -23.08
CA THR A 189 55.43 32.35 -23.14
C THR A 189 56.45 31.32 -23.66
N LEU A 190 56.29 30.03 -23.35
CA LEU A 190 57.09 28.95 -23.95
C LEU A 190 56.84 28.83 -25.45
N SER A 191 55.59 28.95 -25.90
CA SER A 191 55.23 28.89 -27.33
C SER A 191 55.80 30.08 -28.12
N GLU A 192 55.81 31.28 -27.51
CA GLU A 192 56.40 32.50 -28.08
C GLU A 192 57.92 32.35 -28.22
N LEU A 193 58.63 31.88 -27.18
CA LEU A 193 60.08 31.62 -27.25
C LEU A 193 60.43 30.56 -28.30
N LEU A 194 59.60 29.52 -28.47
CA LEU A 194 59.78 28.50 -29.51
C LEU A 194 59.52 29.05 -30.92
N ALA A 195 58.53 29.95 -31.08
CA ALA A 195 58.26 30.63 -32.33
C ALA A 195 59.41 31.60 -32.70
N GLU A 196 59.91 32.38 -31.75
CA GLU A 196 61.03 33.30 -31.95
C GLU A 196 62.30 32.53 -32.35
N ARG A 197 62.60 31.42 -31.66
CA ARG A 197 63.77 30.57 -31.99
C ARG A 197 63.68 29.96 -33.39
N ARG A 198 62.47 29.61 -33.87
CA ARG A 198 62.25 29.17 -35.27
C ARG A 198 62.49 30.33 -36.24
N ALA A 199 61.91 31.50 -35.98
CA ALA A 199 62.06 32.69 -36.81
C ALA A 199 63.53 33.12 -36.97
N ARG A 200 64.33 33.07 -35.88
CA ARG A 200 65.78 33.30 -35.92
C ARG A 200 66.50 32.30 -36.83
N SER A 201 66.23 31.00 -36.68
CA SER A 201 66.85 29.96 -37.52
C SER A 201 66.47 30.07 -39.01
N ASP A 202 65.22 30.47 -39.31
CA ASP A 202 64.79 30.68 -40.70
C ASP A 202 65.33 31.99 -41.31
N ALA A 203 65.66 32.99 -40.49
CA ALA A 203 66.42 34.16 -40.92
C ALA A 203 67.88 33.81 -41.22
N GLU A 204 68.55 33.02 -40.37
CA GLU A 204 69.92 32.52 -40.61
C GLU A 204 70.03 31.72 -41.91
N LYS A 205 69.04 30.86 -42.23
CA LYS A 205 68.99 30.14 -43.52
C LYS A 205 68.92 31.11 -44.70
N LYS A 206 68.02 32.10 -44.66
CA LYS A 206 67.86 33.11 -45.72
C LYS A 206 69.11 33.96 -45.91
N ILE A 207 69.82 34.31 -44.84
CA ILE A 207 71.11 35.02 -44.90
C ILE A 207 72.17 34.14 -45.60
N ASN A 208 72.26 32.86 -45.24
CA ASN A 208 73.19 31.92 -45.89
C ASN A 208 72.86 31.67 -47.38
N GLU A 209 71.57 31.59 -47.74
CA GLU A 209 71.14 31.50 -49.14
C GLU A 209 71.44 32.78 -49.95
N ALA A 210 71.28 33.95 -49.34
CA ALA A 210 71.65 35.23 -49.96
C ALA A 210 73.18 35.34 -50.14
N GLY A 211 73.97 34.89 -49.16
CA GLY A 211 75.43 34.85 -49.26
C GLY A 211 75.94 33.93 -50.37
N LYS A 212 75.30 32.77 -50.58
CA LYS A 212 75.63 31.89 -51.73
C LYS A 212 75.34 32.58 -53.07
N LYS A 213 74.16 33.20 -53.21
CA LYS A 213 73.78 33.94 -54.43
C LYS A 213 74.70 35.13 -54.70
N ALA A 214 75.19 35.80 -53.66
CA ALA A 214 76.20 36.86 -53.80
C ALA A 214 77.53 36.31 -54.35
N ALA A 215 78.02 35.18 -53.83
CA ALA A 215 79.24 34.54 -54.33
C ALA A 215 79.09 34.01 -55.77
N GLU A 216 77.93 33.44 -56.13
CA GLU A 216 77.59 33.03 -57.50
C GLU A 216 77.61 34.23 -58.46
N LEU A 217 76.99 35.36 -58.05
CA LEU A 217 77.03 36.60 -58.83
C LEU A 217 78.45 37.16 -58.95
N GLU A 218 79.25 37.17 -57.89
CA GLU A 218 80.65 37.60 -57.92
C GLU A 218 81.49 36.76 -58.88
N SER A 219 81.33 35.43 -58.91
CA SER A 219 82.00 34.58 -59.90
C SER A 219 81.57 34.90 -61.34
N SER A 220 80.28 35.05 -61.60
CA SER A 220 79.79 35.42 -62.95
C SER A 220 80.31 36.79 -63.41
N LEU A 221 80.49 37.74 -62.49
CA LEU A 221 81.03 39.07 -62.77
C LEU A 221 82.56 39.03 -62.98
N ALA A 222 83.27 38.09 -62.36
CA ALA A 222 84.68 37.83 -62.63
C ALA A 222 84.88 37.18 -64.01
N GLU A 223 84.06 36.20 -64.39
CA GLU A 223 84.06 35.58 -65.72
C GLU A 223 83.73 36.61 -66.82
N ALA A 224 82.69 37.43 -66.62
CA ALA A 224 82.33 38.49 -67.56
C ALA A 224 83.48 39.51 -67.77
N LYS A 225 84.20 39.88 -66.70
CA LYS A 225 85.41 40.72 -66.80
C LYS A 225 86.54 40.03 -67.56
N ALA A 226 86.79 38.75 -67.31
CA ALA A 226 87.83 37.98 -67.99
C ALA A 226 87.57 37.90 -69.51
N ASN A 227 86.31 37.71 -69.93
CA ASN A 227 85.92 37.76 -71.33
C ASN A 227 86.13 39.15 -71.94
N TRP A 228 85.74 40.23 -71.24
CA TRP A 228 85.96 41.61 -71.69
C TRP A 228 87.45 41.96 -71.87
N ASP A 229 88.31 41.43 -71.00
CA ASP A 229 89.77 41.57 -71.09
C ASP A 229 90.43 40.63 -72.11
N ALA A 230 89.73 39.60 -72.59
CA ALA A 230 90.12 38.80 -73.76
C ALA A 230 89.75 39.52 -75.07
N GLU A 231 88.49 39.97 -75.22
CA GLU A 231 88.03 40.78 -76.35
C GLU A 231 88.94 42.02 -76.55
N ARG A 232 89.26 42.73 -75.46
CA ARG A 232 90.23 43.86 -75.45
C ARG A 232 91.61 43.55 -76.03
N LYS A 233 92.05 42.29 -76.05
CA LYS A 233 93.34 41.88 -76.65
C LYS A 233 93.16 41.61 -78.13
N GLU A 234 92.13 40.86 -78.52
CA GLU A 234 91.80 40.60 -79.91
C GLU A 234 91.60 41.90 -80.71
N TRP A 235 90.87 42.88 -80.12
CA TRP A 235 90.72 44.22 -80.70
C TRP A 235 92.05 44.98 -80.85
N ARG A 236 93.03 44.79 -79.96
CA ARG A 236 94.37 45.38 -80.11
C ARG A 236 95.17 44.71 -81.21
N GLU A 237 95.15 43.37 -81.27
CA GLU A 237 95.85 42.62 -82.32
C GLU A 237 95.30 42.91 -83.71
N LEU A 238 93.97 43.07 -83.85
CA LEU A 238 93.34 43.54 -85.08
C LEU A 238 93.80 44.97 -85.43
N TRP A 239 93.75 45.89 -84.47
CA TRP A 239 94.13 47.28 -84.68
C TRP A 239 95.61 47.45 -85.04
N ASP A 240 96.53 46.67 -84.45
CA ASP A 240 97.95 46.72 -84.81
C ASP A 240 98.24 46.06 -86.16
N ARG A 241 97.47 45.05 -86.58
CA ARG A 241 97.49 44.55 -87.98
C ARG A 241 97.03 45.64 -88.95
N GLU A 242 95.89 46.27 -88.71
CA GLU A 242 95.38 47.37 -89.56
C GLU A 242 96.33 48.57 -89.59
N ARG A 243 96.95 48.93 -88.46
CA ARG A 243 97.99 49.96 -88.37
C ARG A 243 99.22 49.60 -89.20
N SER A 244 99.69 48.34 -89.16
CA SER A 244 100.83 47.91 -89.97
C SER A 244 100.55 47.98 -91.48
N VAL A 245 99.31 47.66 -91.89
CA VAL A 245 98.84 47.85 -93.29
C VAL A 245 98.76 49.33 -93.63
N TRP A 246 98.28 50.19 -92.74
CA TRP A 246 98.32 51.64 -92.94
C TRP A 246 99.74 52.19 -93.08
N GLU A 247 100.72 51.62 -92.37
CA GLU A 247 102.12 52.02 -92.48
C GLU A 247 102.77 51.52 -93.77
N THR A 248 102.47 50.32 -94.27
CA THR A 248 102.94 49.88 -95.60
C THR A 248 102.29 50.71 -96.72
N HIS A 249 100.97 50.93 -96.69
CA HIS A 249 100.29 51.82 -97.64
C HIS A 249 100.84 53.25 -97.61
N ARG A 250 101.24 53.77 -96.43
CA ARG A 250 101.88 55.09 -96.29
C ARG A 250 103.31 55.11 -96.88
N GLN A 251 104.07 54.04 -96.73
CA GLN A 251 105.39 53.89 -97.36
C GLN A 251 105.28 53.75 -98.88
N GLU A 252 104.31 52.99 -99.37
CA GLU A 252 103.96 52.90 -100.80
C GLU A 252 103.54 54.26 -101.35
N PHE A 253 102.72 55.03 -100.63
CA PHE A 253 102.39 56.41 -101.01
C PHE A 253 103.63 57.31 -101.05
N ALA A 254 104.59 57.18 -100.13
CA ALA A 254 105.82 57.96 -100.14
C ALA A 254 106.76 57.58 -101.30
N VAL A 255 106.84 56.28 -101.64
CA VAL A 255 107.56 55.79 -102.83
C VAL A 255 106.86 56.24 -104.11
N TRP A 256 105.52 56.20 -104.15
CA TRP A 256 104.73 56.76 -105.25
C TRP A 256 104.95 58.27 -105.38
N GLU A 257 105.05 59.02 -104.28
CA GLU A 257 105.31 60.45 -104.31
C GLU A 257 106.75 60.79 -104.77
N SER A 258 107.75 59.97 -104.44
CA SER A 258 109.12 60.16 -104.96
C SER A 258 109.18 59.79 -106.44
N ARG A 259 108.48 58.73 -106.84
CA ARG A 259 108.29 58.32 -108.23
C ARG A 259 107.53 59.36 -109.05
N LEU A 260 106.49 60.00 -108.51
CA LEU A 260 105.72 61.03 -109.21
C LEU A 260 106.51 62.34 -109.35
N ARG A 261 107.47 62.61 -108.46
CA ARG A 261 108.46 63.68 -108.65
C ARG A 261 109.43 63.34 -109.79
N SER A 262 110.04 62.15 -109.80
CA SER A 262 110.93 61.74 -110.90
C SER A 262 110.18 61.58 -112.23
N GLU A 263 108.92 61.16 -112.22
CA GLU A 263 108.04 61.11 -113.38
C GLU A 263 107.58 62.52 -113.82
N ARG A 264 107.50 63.53 -112.93
CA ARG A 264 107.35 64.95 -113.34
C ARG A 264 108.61 65.54 -113.95
N GLU A 265 109.78 65.19 -113.45
CA GLU A 265 111.07 65.58 -114.05
C GLU A 265 111.23 64.91 -115.42
N ALA A 266 110.92 63.62 -115.52
CA ALA A 266 110.86 62.90 -116.79
C ALA A 266 109.71 63.38 -117.70
N TRP A 267 108.59 63.87 -117.18
CA TRP A 267 107.47 64.40 -117.98
C TRP A 267 107.68 65.85 -118.42
N THR A 268 108.48 66.65 -117.71
CA THR A 268 108.95 67.95 -118.20
C THR A 268 110.12 67.83 -119.17
N ALA A 269 110.92 66.77 -119.07
CA ALA A 269 111.83 66.36 -120.14
C ALA A 269 111.05 65.84 -121.37
N LYS A 270 110.06 64.95 -121.17
CA LYS A 270 109.21 64.45 -122.25
C LYS A 270 108.27 65.49 -122.83
N LEU A 271 107.83 66.52 -122.11
CA LEU A 271 107.07 67.62 -122.74
C LEU A 271 107.92 68.35 -123.77
N LYS A 272 109.23 68.52 -123.53
CA LYS A 272 110.17 69.02 -124.55
C LYS A 272 110.46 68.02 -125.68
N GLU A 273 110.00 66.78 -125.55
CA GLU A 273 110.11 65.69 -126.54
C GLU A 273 108.76 65.37 -127.22
N GLU A 274 107.64 65.77 -126.63
CA GLU A 274 106.27 65.58 -127.10
C GLU A 274 105.61 66.90 -127.55
N GLU A 275 106.18 68.06 -127.24
CA GLU A 275 106.14 69.22 -128.15
C GLU A 275 106.76 68.87 -129.51
N THR A 276 107.66 67.86 -129.56
CA THR A 276 108.23 67.32 -130.81
C THR A 276 107.59 66.00 -131.30
N LYS A 277 106.49 65.51 -130.72
CA LYS A 277 105.79 64.25 -131.12
C LYS A 277 104.26 64.28 -131.04
N GLY A 278 103.67 65.17 -130.24
CA GLY A 278 102.25 65.54 -130.28
C GLY A 278 101.86 66.24 -131.60
N LEU A 279 102.87 66.64 -132.39
CA LEU A 279 102.75 66.98 -133.80
C LEU A 279 102.26 65.80 -134.68
N ASP A 280 102.40 64.55 -134.23
CA ASP A 280 102.31 63.36 -135.10
C ASP A 280 101.05 62.47 -134.93
N TYR A 281 100.38 62.46 -133.77
CA TYR A 281 99.55 61.29 -133.34
C TYR A 281 98.06 61.50 -132.96
N ALA A 282 97.36 62.46 -133.55
CA ALA A 282 95.92 62.70 -133.30
C ALA A 282 94.95 61.68 -133.98
N ALA A 283 95.09 60.36 -133.76
CA ALA A 283 94.58 59.31 -134.70
C ALA A 283 93.37 58.38 -134.33
N GLY A 284 92.98 58.10 -133.06
CA GLY A 284 91.59 57.63 -132.66
C GLY A 284 91.26 56.17 -132.12
N LEU A 285 89.95 55.91 -131.76
CA LEU A 285 89.13 54.61 -131.57
C LEU A 285 88.70 54.05 -130.12
N ALA A 286 87.55 53.29 -129.92
CA ALA A 286 86.92 52.77 -128.59
C ALA A 286 85.66 51.73 -128.60
N ASN A 287 85.18 51.00 -127.48
CA ASN A 287 83.83 50.25 -127.09
C ASN A 287 83.88 49.18 -125.84
N THR A 288 82.97 48.34 -125.16
CA THR A 288 81.48 47.86 -124.90
C THR A 288 81.20 46.83 -123.66
N LEU A 289 79.96 46.50 -123.10
CA LEU A 289 79.59 45.51 -121.92
C LEU A 289 78.06 44.96 -121.65
N LYS A 290 77.71 43.80 -120.91
CA LYS A 290 76.36 43.33 -120.22
C LYS A 290 76.23 41.90 -119.46
N GLU A 291 75.28 41.58 -118.45
CA GLU A 291 74.31 40.36 -118.25
C GLU A 291 73.63 39.93 -116.81
N SER A 292 72.91 38.74 -116.56
CA SER A 292 71.85 38.40 -115.46
C SER A 292 71.47 36.88 -114.99
N SER A 293 70.49 36.53 -114.03
CA SER A 293 70.18 35.13 -113.35
C SER A 293 68.78 34.77 -112.59
N GLU A 294 68.47 33.54 -111.97
CA GLU A 294 67.10 32.99 -111.43
C GLU A 294 66.99 31.71 -110.38
N TRP A 295 65.80 31.26 -109.78
CA TRP A 295 65.22 29.93 -109.15
C TRP A 295 64.62 29.71 -107.65
N SER A 296 63.48 28.96 -107.40
CA SER A 296 62.93 28.40 -106.06
C SER A 296 61.57 27.55 -106.00
N GLU A 297 61.37 26.45 -105.18
CA GLU A 297 60.07 25.93 -104.53
C GLU A 297 60.04 24.48 -103.85
N LYS A 298 59.26 24.20 -102.74
CA LYS A 298 58.40 22.96 -102.41
C LYS A 298 58.13 22.51 -100.92
N VAL A 299 56.87 22.06 -100.63
CA VAL A 299 56.35 20.89 -99.79
C VAL A 299 56.89 20.63 -98.35
N SER A 300 56.20 20.38 -97.20
CA SER A 300 54.80 20.30 -96.65
C SER A 300 53.83 19.09 -96.89
N GLN A 301 53.37 18.35 -95.84
CA GLN A 301 52.24 17.34 -95.97
C GLN A 301 51.40 16.74 -94.78
N ILE A 302 51.93 16.01 -93.76
CA ILE A 302 51.25 14.81 -93.11
C ILE A 302 50.53 15.01 -91.73
N LEU A 303 49.42 14.27 -91.43
CA LEU A 303 48.69 14.14 -90.11
C LEU A 303 47.54 13.03 -90.09
N LYS A 304 47.22 12.25 -88.99
CA LYS A 304 45.88 11.62 -88.53
C LYS A 304 45.87 10.33 -87.56
N LEU A 305 44.73 10.01 -86.83
CA LEU A 305 44.21 8.75 -86.06
C LEU A 305 44.12 8.76 -84.45
N TYR A 306 43.42 7.96 -83.54
CA TYR A 306 42.21 7.02 -83.39
C TYR A 306 41.76 6.69 -81.86
N ALA A 307 40.75 5.80 -81.50
CA ALA A 307 40.11 5.64 -80.10
C ALA A 307 39.21 4.35 -79.63
N LEU A 308 38.61 4.27 -78.36
CA LEU A 308 37.46 3.42 -77.68
C LEU A 308 37.76 2.22 -76.63
N LYS A 309 36.96 1.49 -75.71
CA LYS A 309 35.66 1.37 -74.82
C LYS A 309 35.70 0.06 -73.86
N GLY A 310 34.90 -0.54 -72.88
CA GLY A 310 33.61 -0.55 -71.99
C GLY A 310 33.47 -1.92 -71.10
N VAL A 311 32.53 -2.52 -70.24
CA VAL A 311 31.28 -2.40 -69.29
C VAL A 311 30.80 -3.87 -68.77
N GLN A 312 29.99 -4.42 -67.75
CA GLN A 312 29.33 -4.36 -66.33
C GLN A 312 28.57 -5.75 -65.93
N LEU A 313 27.83 -6.23 -64.83
CA LEU A 313 27.31 -5.86 -63.42
C LEU A 313 26.95 -6.93 -62.21
N PRO A 314 25.78 -7.67 -61.98
CA PRO A 314 25.12 -8.08 -60.62
C PRO A 314 24.60 -9.59 -60.33
N ALA A 315 23.85 -10.18 -59.29
CA ALA A 315 23.42 -10.09 -57.80
C ALA A 315 22.52 -11.34 -57.22
N VAL A 316 21.96 -11.39 -55.92
CA VAL A 316 20.81 -12.24 -55.25
C VAL A 316 21.08 -13.65 -54.47
N PHE A 317 20.41 -14.40 -53.48
CA PHE A 317 19.38 -14.50 -52.30
C PHE A 317 19.47 -15.93 -51.51
N VAL A 318 18.74 -16.60 -50.50
CA VAL A 318 17.56 -16.58 -49.47
C VAL A 318 17.54 -17.81 -48.38
N SER A 319 16.62 -17.99 -47.34
CA SER A 319 16.61 -19.07 -46.21
C SER A 319 15.28 -19.52 -45.39
N SER A 320 15.21 -20.58 -44.48
CA SER A 320 13.99 -21.12 -43.66
C SER A 320 14.19 -22.10 -42.36
N GLY A 321 13.14 -22.70 -41.66
CA GLY A 321 13.20 -23.63 -40.41
C GLY A 321 11.88 -24.29 -39.72
N SER A 322 11.91 -25.16 -38.62
CA SER A 322 10.75 -25.93 -37.92
C SER A 322 10.91 -26.58 -36.43
N ALA A 323 9.89 -27.30 -35.79
CA ALA A 323 9.82 -27.92 -34.36
C ALA A 323 8.61 -28.98 -34.08
N ALA A 324 8.19 -29.75 -32.97
CA ALA A 324 8.50 -30.21 -31.53
C ALA A 324 7.57 -31.44 -30.96
N ASP A 325 7.68 -32.02 -29.68
CA ASP A 325 6.92 -33.26 -29.10
C ASP A 325 6.65 -33.37 -27.50
N ALA A 326 5.89 -34.36 -26.89
CA ALA A 326 5.37 -34.37 -25.44
C ALA A 326 5.25 -35.66 -24.46
N PRO A 327 4.09 -36.26 -23.94
CA PRO A 327 3.80 -36.53 -22.46
C PRO A 327 3.20 -37.92 -21.91
N ARG A 328 3.00 -38.17 -20.55
CA ARG A 328 2.36 -39.40 -19.88
C ARG A 328 1.77 -39.30 -18.40
N ILE A 329 0.92 -40.27 -17.90
CA ILE A 329 0.07 -40.33 -16.63
C ILE A 329 -0.44 -41.80 -16.25
N PRO A 330 -1.36 -42.21 -15.29
CA PRO A 330 -1.75 -41.95 -13.83
C PRO A 330 -2.19 -43.21 -12.92
N ARG A 331 -2.73 -43.04 -11.64
CA ARG A 331 -3.75 -43.90 -10.82
C ARG A 331 -3.40 -44.44 -9.35
N PRO A 332 -4.20 -45.32 -8.63
CA PRO A 332 -5.32 -45.00 -7.68
C PRO A 332 -5.35 -45.77 -6.28
N ALA A 333 -6.53 -45.95 -5.61
CA ALA A 333 -6.72 -46.50 -4.23
C ALA A 333 -8.05 -47.33 -4.00
N PHE A 334 -8.23 -48.09 -2.88
CA PHE A 334 -9.54 -48.45 -2.23
C PHE A 334 -9.48 -49.30 -0.92
N ARG A 335 -10.47 -49.17 0.01
CA ARG A 335 -11.25 -50.23 0.77
C ARG A 335 -11.84 -49.76 2.13
N ARG A 336 -13.08 -50.14 2.46
CA ARG A 336 -13.80 -49.94 3.75
C ARG A 336 -14.89 -51.01 3.98
N SER A 337 -15.01 -51.59 5.17
CA SER A 337 -16.13 -52.52 5.51
C SER A 337 -16.41 -52.68 7.02
N VAL A 338 -15.38 -52.75 7.88
CA VAL A 338 -15.48 -52.86 9.36
C VAL A 338 -16.21 -51.65 10.01
N THR A 339 -16.41 -50.57 9.26
CA THR A 339 -16.83 -49.25 9.75
C THR A 339 -18.28 -49.12 10.19
N LYS A 340 -19.17 -50.11 9.94
CA LYS A 340 -20.63 -49.89 9.97
C LYS A 340 -21.26 -49.83 11.36
N LEU A 341 -20.91 -50.73 12.29
CA LEU A 341 -21.51 -50.74 13.64
C LEU A 341 -20.96 -49.62 14.52
N LEU A 342 -19.64 -49.39 14.46
CA LEU A 342 -18.99 -48.23 15.07
C LEU A 342 -19.63 -46.91 14.62
N ALA A 343 -20.01 -46.81 13.34
CA ALA A 343 -20.68 -45.63 12.81
C ALA A 343 -22.09 -45.36 13.39
N MET A 344 -22.80 -46.33 13.95
CA MET A 344 -24.15 -46.11 14.49
C MET A 344 -24.13 -45.47 15.90
N ALA A 345 -23.25 -45.95 16.79
CA ALA A 345 -23.03 -45.28 18.08
C ALA A 345 -22.39 -43.90 17.88
N LEU A 346 -21.46 -43.79 16.92
CA LEU A 346 -20.91 -42.52 16.47
C LEU A 346 -21.98 -41.60 15.87
N ALA A 347 -22.98 -42.12 15.15
CA ALA A 347 -24.08 -41.33 14.58
C ALA A 347 -24.94 -40.65 15.66
N GLY A 348 -25.22 -41.34 16.79
CA GLY A 348 -25.96 -40.73 17.90
C GLY A 348 -25.22 -39.56 18.56
N LEU A 349 -23.95 -39.78 18.92
CA LEU A 349 -23.10 -38.73 19.51
C LEU A 349 -22.79 -37.60 18.51
N THR A 350 -22.58 -37.92 17.23
CA THR A 350 -22.41 -36.89 16.19
C THR A 350 -23.71 -36.17 15.87
N LEU A 351 -24.90 -36.73 16.08
CA LEU A 351 -26.17 -35.98 15.94
C LEU A 351 -26.36 -34.94 17.05
N MET A 352 -26.11 -35.29 18.30
CA MET A 352 -26.15 -34.32 19.41
C MET A 352 -25.01 -33.30 19.28
N GLY A 353 -23.82 -33.75 18.88
CA GLY A 353 -22.69 -32.89 18.51
C GLY A 353 -23.03 -31.95 17.34
N LEU A 354 -23.72 -32.43 16.30
CA LEU A 354 -24.19 -31.64 15.16
C LEU A 354 -25.26 -30.62 15.56
N LEU A 355 -26.14 -30.94 16.52
CA LEU A 355 -27.13 -29.99 17.03
C LEU A 355 -26.46 -28.87 17.83
N ALA A 356 -25.61 -29.21 18.81
CA ALA A 356 -24.85 -28.22 19.58
C ALA A 356 -23.93 -27.39 18.68
N TRP A 357 -23.20 -28.05 17.76
CA TRP A 357 -22.38 -27.38 16.75
C TRP A 357 -23.22 -26.51 15.82
N ARG A 358 -24.41 -26.92 15.40
CA ARG A 358 -25.30 -26.10 14.54
C ARG A 358 -25.83 -24.87 15.25
N VAL A 359 -26.09 -24.91 16.56
CA VAL A 359 -26.47 -23.73 17.35
C VAL A 359 -25.27 -22.78 17.53
N TYR A 360 -24.07 -23.32 17.79
CA TYR A 360 -22.83 -22.56 17.86
C TYR A 360 -22.45 -21.92 16.51
N ASP A 361 -22.49 -22.71 15.44
CA ASP A 361 -22.25 -22.32 14.04
C ASP A 361 -23.25 -21.26 13.59
N TYR A 362 -24.53 -21.38 13.98
CA TYR A 362 -25.54 -20.34 13.76
C TYR A 362 -25.17 -19.03 14.48
N ARG A 363 -24.90 -19.06 15.79
CA ARG A 363 -24.58 -17.84 16.56
C ARG A 363 -23.30 -17.14 16.08
N THR A 364 -22.27 -17.91 15.77
CA THR A 364 -20.96 -17.37 15.35
C THR A 364 -20.96 -16.83 13.91
N LYS A 365 -21.89 -17.29 13.06
CA LYS A 365 -22.04 -16.84 11.68
C LYS A 365 -22.81 -15.52 11.55
N VAL A 366 -22.46 -14.77 10.49
CA VAL A 366 -23.10 -13.51 10.13
C VAL A 366 -24.24 -13.80 9.16
N HIS A 367 -25.45 -13.44 9.55
CA HIS A 367 -26.66 -13.64 8.76
C HIS A 367 -26.90 -12.43 7.85
N PHE A 368 -27.11 -12.67 6.55
CA PHE A 368 -27.34 -11.61 5.56
C PHE A 368 -28.71 -11.74 4.89
N SER A 369 -29.40 -10.61 4.74
CA SER A 369 -30.56 -10.45 3.85
C SER A 369 -30.24 -9.35 2.83
N LEU A 370 -30.27 -9.70 1.54
CA LEU A 370 -30.04 -8.75 0.45
C LEU A 370 -31.12 -7.66 0.45
N LEU A 371 -30.71 -6.41 0.24
CA LEU A 371 -31.59 -5.25 0.09
C LEU A 371 -31.62 -4.75 -1.35
N SER A 372 -30.44 -4.57 -1.95
CA SER A 372 -30.31 -4.12 -3.34
C SER A 372 -29.01 -4.62 -3.98
N ARG A 373 -29.00 -4.63 -5.31
CA ARG A 373 -27.79 -4.70 -6.14
C ARG A 373 -27.81 -3.57 -7.14
N LEU A 374 -26.64 -3.03 -7.45
CA LEU A 374 -26.47 -1.99 -8.46
C LEU A 374 -25.13 -2.19 -9.17
N SER A 375 -25.11 -2.04 -10.49
CA SER A 375 -23.90 -2.18 -11.32
C SER A 375 -22.91 -1.05 -11.05
N LEU A 376 -21.63 -1.31 -11.33
CA LEU A 376 -20.56 -0.32 -11.30
C LEU A 376 -19.95 -0.10 -12.69
N ASP A 377 -19.71 1.18 -12.99
CA ASP A 377 -19.01 1.65 -14.20
C ASP A 377 -17.47 1.57 -14.06
N THR A 378 -16.97 1.25 -12.84
CA THR A 378 -15.55 1.06 -12.54
C THR A 378 -15.19 -0.42 -12.67
N PRO A 379 -14.51 -0.87 -13.76
CA PRO A 379 -14.35 -2.29 -14.06
C PRO A 379 -13.29 -2.98 -13.18
N ASN A 380 -12.30 -2.22 -12.66
CA ASN A 380 -11.14 -2.75 -11.94
C ASN A 380 -11.12 -2.31 -10.47
N ALA A 381 -12.30 -2.06 -9.89
CA ALA A 381 -12.46 -1.84 -8.46
C ALA A 381 -12.07 -3.10 -7.68
N SER A 382 -11.34 -2.89 -6.59
CA SER A 382 -10.65 -3.94 -5.83
C SER A 382 -10.81 -3.79 -4.32
N GLY A 383 -10.88 -2.56 -3.81
CA GLY A 383 -11.22 -2.23 -2.42
C GLY A 383 -12.53 -1.43 -2.29
N LEU A 384 -13.15 -1.49 -1.11
CA LEU A 384 -14.47 -0.91 -0.80
C LEU A 384 -14.49 -0.39 0.65
N ALA A 385 -14.90 0.85 0.87
CA ALA A 385 -15.18 1.39 2.22
C ALA A 385 -16.33 2.39 2.20
N VAL A 386 -17.07 2.53 3.31
CA VAL A 386 -18.10 3.58 3.49
C VAL A 386 -17.65 4.52 4.60
N SER A 387 -17.97 5.81 4.42
CA SER A 387 -17.73 6.92 5.35
C SER A 387 -18.99 7.77 5.47
N GLY A 388 -18.99 8.78 6.35
CA GLY A 388 -20.04 9.81 6.36
C GLY A 388 -20.17 10.56 5.03
N ASP A 389 -19.05 10.78 4.34
CA ASP A 389 -18.95 11.52 3.08
C ASP A 389 -19.39 10.73 1.84
N GLY A 390 -19.51 9.39 1.96
CA GLY A 390 -19.93 8.52 0.87
C GLY A 390 -19.17 7.19 0.78
N LEU A 391 -19.29 6.56 -0.40
CA LEU A 391 -18.71 5.27 -0.72
C LEU A 391 -17.36 5.43 -1.44
N TRP A 392 -16.30 4.94 -0.83
CA TRP A 392 -14.96 4.88 -1.41
C TRP A 392 -14.72 3.53 -2.12
N LEU A 393 -14.21 3.61 -3.35
CA LEU A 393 -13.72 2.49 -4.14
C LEU A 393 -12.23 2.67 -4.43
N ALA A 394 -11.47 1.59 -4.38
CA ALA A 394 -10.10 1.53 -4.85
C ALA A 394 -10.06 0.81 -6.21
N ASP A 395 -9.94 1.58 -7.29
CA ASP A 395 -9.88 1.12 -8.67
C ASP A 395 -8.45 1.26 -9.23
N TRP A 396 -7.97 0.24 -9.95
CA TRP A 396 -6.56 0.16 -10.35
C TRP A 396 -6.15 1.18 -11.43
N ASP A 397 -7.10 1.72 -12.19
CA ASP A 397 -6.81 2.59 -13.34
C ASP A 397 -7.26 4.04 -13.06
N SER A 398 -8.40 4.23 -12.39
CA SER A 398 -8.94 5.54 -11.98
C SER A 398 -8.59 5.96 -10.54
N GLY A 399 -7.89 5.11 -9.79
CA GLY A 399 -7.42 5.44 -8.44
C GLY A 399 -8.51 5.33 -7.37
N LEU A 400 -8.57 6.29 -6.46
CA LEU A 400 -9.59 6.32 -5.41
C LEU A 400 -10.83 7.08 -5.90
N VAL A 401 -11.95 6.39 -6.03
CA VAL A 401 -13.23 6.95 -6.50
C VAL A 401 -14.20 7.06 -5.34
N LEU A 402 -14.77 8.25 -5.13
CA LEU A 402 -15.84 8.50 -4.15
C LEU A 402 -17.18 8.60 -4.90
N LYS A 403 -18.15 7.78 -4.51
CA LYS A 403 -19.51 7.70 -5.10
C LYS A 403 -20.60 7.93 -4.04
N ASP A 404 -21.79 8.41 -4.46
CA ASP A 404 -22.96 8.51 -3.58
C ASP A 404 -23.49 7.10 -3.22
N PRO A 405 -23.67 6.76 -1.92
CA PRO A 405 -24.25 5.48 -1.48
C PRO A 405 -25.71 5.20 -1.91
N LYS A 406 -26.43 6.16 -2.53
CA LYS A 406 -27.78 5.95 -3.07
C LYS A 406 -27.72 5.44 -4.51
N ASP A 407 -27.16 6.28 -5.39
CA ASP A 407 -27.30 6.13 -6.85
C ASP A 407 -25.97 5.73 -7.53
N LEU A 408 -24.88 5.61 -6.76
CA LEU A 408 -23.52 5.36 -7.22
C LEU A 408 -22.99 6.39 -8.24
N SER A 409 -23.56 7.60 -8.28
CA SER A 409 -23.00 8.73 -9.02
C SER A 409 -21.60 9.09 -8.48
N THR A 410 -20.65 9.37 -9.37
CA THR A 410 -19.27 9.70 -8.96
C THR A 410 -19.21 11.14 -8.45
N LEU A 411 -18.85 11.30 -7.17
CA LEU A 411 -18.71 12.59 -6.48
C LEU A 411 -17.32 13.18 -6.67
N ARG A 412 -16.26 12.37 -6.51
CA ARG A 412 -14.85 12.76 -6.65
C ARG A 412 -13.99 11.60 -7.15
N VAL A 413 -12.86 11.92 -7.78
CA VAL A 413 -11.80 10.96 -8.16
C VAL A 413 -10.45 11.51 -7.69
N PHE A 414 -9.67 10.69 -7.01
CA PHE A 414 -8.44 11.08 -6.30
C PHE A 414 -7.23 10.32 -6.84
N ASN A 415 -6.68 10.80 -7.96
CA ASN A 415 -5.50 10.23 -8.62
C ASN A 415 -4.22 10.32 -7.77
N GLY A 416 -3.16 9.64 -8.21
CA GLY A 416 -1.84 9.71 -7.58
C GLY A 416 -1.22 11.10 -7.70
N THR A 417 -1.05 11.80 -6.58
CA THR A 417 -0.46 13.15 -6.53
C THR A 417 1.06 13.09 -6.37
N GLY A 418 1.74 12.32 -7.23
CA GLY A 418 3.19 12.09 -7.15
C GLY A 418 3.76 11.50 -8.44
N ALA A 419 5.09 11.49 -8.56
CA ALA A 419 5.83 11.23 -9.81
C ALA A 419 5.88 9.76 -10.27
N GLY A 420 4.80 8.98 -10.09
CA GLY A 420 4.73 7.58 -10.49
C GLY A 420 3.31 7.03 -10.45
N PRO A 421 3.07 5.83 -11.04
CA PRO A 421 1.76 5.21 -11.06
C PRO A 421 1.22 4.99 -9.63
N PHE A 422 -0.09 5.14 -9.46
CA PHE A 422 -0.81 4.90 -8.21
C PHE A 422 -1.84 3.81 -8.47
N ARG A 423 -1.75 2.68 -7.74
CA ARG A 423 -2.66 1.55 -7.89
C ARG A 423 -3.23 1.14 -6.54
N PRO A 424 -4.33 1.77 -6.09
CA PRO A 424 -4.95 1.43 -4.82
C PRO A 424 -5.64 0.06 -4.94
N ALA A 425 -5.25 -0.88 -4.08
CA ALA A 425 -5.86 -2.22 -4.01
C ALA A 425 -6.79 -2.42 -2.82
N ALA A 426 -6.56 -1.67 -1.74
CA ALA A 426 -7.42 -1.64 -0.56
C ALA A 426 -7.62 -0.19 -0.12
N VAL A 427 -8.77 0.10 0.49
CA VAL A 427 -9.13 1.40 1.05
C VAL A 427 -9.80 1.22 2.40
N SER A 428 -9.46 2.08 3.36
CA SER A 428 -10.10 2.18 4.67
C SER A 428 -10.37 3.65 4.94
N ALA A 429 -11.64 4.05 4.86
CA ALA A 429 -12.05 5.42 5.08
C ALA A 429 -12.07 5.80 6.58
N PHE A 430 -11.93 7.09 6.86
CA PHE A 430 -12.04 7.70 8.18
C PHE A 430 -12.65 9.11 8.02
N ASP A 431 -13.03 9.76 9.12
CA ASP A 431 -13.68 11.08 9.04
C ASP A 431 -12.73 12.13 8.42
N GLY A 432 -13.10 12.67 7.25
CA GLY A 432 -12.29 13.62 6.48
C GLY A 432 -11.26 13.01 5.52
N GLY A 433 -11.23 11.69 5.31
CA GLY A 433 -10.28 11.10 4.36
C GLY A 433 -10.30 9.58 4.21
N ALA A 434 -9.27 9.06 3.54
CA ALA A 434 -9.08 7.63 3.40
C ALA A 434 -7.61 7.20 3.41
N TRP A 435 -7.34 6.08 4.08
CA TRP A 435 -6.12 5.31 3.91
C TRP A 435 -6.27 4.39 2.70
N ALA A 436 -5.25 4.28 1.86
CA ALA A 436 -5.21 3.35 0.73
C ALA A 436 -3.87 2.65 0.58
N LEU A 437 -3.91 1.39 0.14
CA LEU A 437 -2.75 0.57 -0.16
C LEU A 437 -2.38 0.71 -1.64
N ASP A 438 -1.32 1.47 -1.92
CA ASP A 438 -0.74 1.69 -3.25
C ASP A 438 0.24 0.57 -3.60
N LEU A 439 -0.23 -0.41 -4.39
CA LEU A 439 0.60 -1.55 -4.81
C LEU A 439 1.66 -1.19 -5.84
N ALA A 440 1.49 -0.08 -6.57
CA ALA A 440 2.49 0.35 -7.55
C ALA A 440 3.79 0.86 -6.88
N GLN A 441 3.72 1.26 -5.60
CA GLN A 441 4.84 1.82 -4.85
C GLN A 441 5.06 1.16 -3.47
N LEU A 442 4.35 0.05 -3.19
CA LEU A 442 4.40 -0.73 -1.94
C LEU A 442 4.33 0.14 -0.68
N ARG A 443 3.25 0.93 -0.58
CA ARG A 443 3.04 1.90 0.49
C ARG A 443 1.58 2.07 0.86
N LEU A 444 1.34 2.47 2.11
CA LEU A 444 0.08 2.96 2.62
C LEU A 444 0.10 4.49 2.50
N ILE A 445 -0.93 5.09 1.91
CA ILE A 445 -1.06 6.55 1.80
C ILE A 445 -2.36 7.03 2.44
N LYS A 446 -2.30 8.17 3.12
CA LYS A 446 -3.44 8.86 3.73
C LYS A 446 -3.79 10.05 2.85
N LYS A 447 -5.03 10.12 2.36
CA LYS A 447 -5.51 11.21 1.50
C LYS A 447 -6.62 11.99 2.18
N ASP A 448 -6.49 13.32 2.14
CA ASP A 448 -7.54 14.27 2.54
C ASP A 448 -8.66 14.28 1.50
N ILE A 449 -9.92 14.24 1.95
CA ILE A 449 -11.09 14.30 1.06
C ILE A 449 -11.22 15.67 0.35
N ASN A 450 -10.77 16.76 0.98
CA ASN A 450 -11.01 18.12 0.51
C ASN A 450 -10.08 18.51 -0.64
N SER A 451 -8.78 18.32 -0.45
CA SER A 451 -7.71 18.67 -1.40
C SER A 451 -7.20 17.48 -2.22
N GLY A 452 -7.52 16.23 -1.85
CA GLY A 452 -7.02 15.02 -2.51
C GLY A 452 -5.53 14.75 -2.32
N LYS A 453 -4.81 15.63 -1.60
CA LYS A 453 -3.37 15.52 -1.34
C LYS A 453 -3.07 14.32 -0.43
N ILE A 454 -1.89 13.75 -0.62
CA ILE A 454 -1.30 12.81 0.32
C ILE A 454 -0.87 13.60 1.57
N ILE A 455 -1.49 13.30 2.71
CA ILE A 455 -1.13 13.84 4.03
C ILE A 455 0.10 13.09 4.57
N GLU A 456 0.11 11.78 4.38
CA GLU A 456 0.99 10.83 5.06
C GLU A 456 1.26 9.64 4.12
N ALA A 457 2.49 9.13 4.09
CA ALA A 457 2.87 8.00 3.24
C ALA A 457 3.91 7.11 3.93
N VAL A 458 3.62 5.81 4.02
CA VAL A 458 4.40 4.83 4.79
C VAL A 458 4.66 3.60 3.95
N LYS A 459 5.91 3.17 3.85
CA LYS A 459 6.28 1.95 3.12
C LYS A 459 5.76 0.71 3.83
N THR A 460 5.17 -0.24 3.10
CA THR A 460 4.75 -1.51 3.70
C THR A 460 5.96 -2.36 4.08
N SER A 461 5.95 -2.94 5.28
CA SER A 461 7.08 -3.77 5.75
C SER A 461 7.21 -5.12 5.04
N GLY A 462 6.15 -5.59 4.39
CA GLY A 462 6.14 -6.79 3.56
C GLY A 462 6.16 -6.50 2.05
N PRO A 463 6.65 -7.45 1.21
CA PRO A 463 6.80 -7.27 -0.23
C PRO A 463 5.54 -7.58 -1.06
N ALA A 464 4.51 -8.18 -0.46
CA ALA A 464 3.24 -8.55 -1.09
C ALA A 464 2.03 -8.20 -0.18
N PRO A 465 1.84 -6.90 0.16
CA PRO A 465 0.70 -6.46 0.95
C PRO A 465 -0.61 -6.69 0.18
N GLN A 466 -1.65 -7.16 0.85
CA GLN A 466 -2.94 -7.50 0.24
C GLN A 466 -4.15 -6.77 0.82
N GLY A 467 -4.03 -6.17 2.00
CA GLY A 467 -5.13 -5.42 2.61
C GLY A 467 -4.66 -4.46 3.68
N ALA A 468 -5.40 -3.35 3.82
CA ALA A 468 -5.18 -2.32 4.81
C ALA A 468 -6.48 -2.03 5.56
N ALA A 469 -6.40 -1.82 6.88
CA ALA A 469 -7.53 -1.45 7.72
C ALA A 469 -7.10 -0.47 8.82
N TRP A 470 -7.98 0.48 9.15
CA TRP A 470 -7.85 1.38 10.30
C TRP A 470 -8.77 0.88 11.43
N ASP A 471 -8.29 0.84 12.68
CA ASP A 471 -9.13 0.48 13.84
C ASP A 471 -9.75 1.70 14.57
N GLY A 472 -9.31 2.91 14.22
CA GLY A 472 -9.61 4.16 14.93
C GLY A 472 -8.36 4.86 15.47
N PHE A 473 -7.28 4.12 15.72
CA PHE A 473 -6.05 4.59 16.38
C PHE A 473 -4.76 4.01 15.77
N ASN A 474 -4.77 2.75 15.32
CA ASN A 474 -3.65 2.08 14.65
C ASN A 474 -4.01 1.75 13.20
N LEU A 475 -2.98 1.77 12.34
CA LEU A 475 -3.07 1.28 10.97
C LEU A 475 -2.62 -0.18 10.93
N TRP A 476 -3.30 -1.00 10.13
CA TRP A 476 -3.04 -2.42 10.00
C TRP A 476 -2.85 -2.80 8.54
N SER A 477 -1.79 -3.55 8.22
CA SER A 477 -1.61 -4.13 6.87
C SER A 477 -1.30 -5.62 6.95
N PHE A 478 -1.96 -6.43 6.13
CA PHE A 478 -1.62 -7.84 5.98
C PHE A 478 -0.75 -8.08 4.74
N ASP A 479 0.33 -8.83 4.91
CA ASP A 479 1.23 -9.27 3.85
C ASP A 479 1.13 -10.78 3.61
N ALA A 480 0.99 -11.18 2.34
CA ALA A 480 0.78 -12.56 1.97
C ALA A 480 2.06 -13.35 1.66
N ALA A 481 3.22 -12.70 1.54
CA ALA A 481 4.50 -13.37 1.38
C ALA A 481 5.06 -13.83 2.73
N THR A 482 4.92 -13.00 3.77
CA THR A 482 5.27 -13.34 5.16
C THR A 482 4.13 -14.02 5.90
N GLY A 483 2.87 -13.81 5.48
CA GLY A 483 1.68 -14.31 6.15
C GLY A 483 1.35 -13.56 7.45
N LEU A 484 1.92 -12.37 7.64
CA LEU A 484 1.81 -11.58 8.86
C LEU A 484 0.85 -10.40 8.70
N LEU A 485 0.13 -10.13 9.78
CA LEU A 485 -0.60 -8.89 10.01
C LEU A 485 0.31 -7.93 10.80
N TYR A 486 0.68 -6.82 10.19
CA TYR A 486 1.48 -5.77 10.80
C TYR A 486 0.59 -4.66 11.36
N ARG A 487 0.93 -4.16 12.54
CA ARG A 487 0.35 -2.95 13.15
C ARG A 487 1.38 -1.82 13.13
N TYR A 488 0.98 -0.67 12.63
CA TYR A 488 1.70 0.60 12.72
C TYR A 488 0.97 1.46 13.75
N GLY A 489 1.68 2.02 14.72
CA GLY A 489 1.10 2.74 15.86
C GLY A 489 0.63 4.16 15.54
N LEU A 490 0.70 5.04 16.54
CA LEU A 490 0.24 6.44 16.45
C LEU A 490 1.02 7.27 15.43
N ASP A 491 2.30 6.96 15.22
CA ASP A 491 3.11 7.48 14.11
C ASP A 491 3.49 6.31 13.17
N PRO A 492 2.68 6.05 12.13
CA PRO A 492 2.99 5.04 11.13
C PRO A 492 4.32 5.25 10.39
N ALA A 493 4.89 6.46 10.35
CA ALA A 493 6.19 6.72 9.72
C ALA A 493 7.36 6.13 10.54
N GLY A 494 7.17 5.89 11.84
CA GLY A 494 8.10 5.13 12.69
C GLY A 494 8.22 3.65 12.33
N GLY A 495 7.29 3.13 11.51
CA GLY A 495 7.27 1.74 11.05
C GLY A 495 6.25 0.88 11.79
N VAL A 496 6.62 -0.37 12.09
CA VAL A 496 5.72 -1.39 12.63
C VAL A 496 6.02 -1.65 14.11
N ASP A 497 5.01 -1.40 14.95
CA ASP A 497 5.01 -1.72 16.39
C ASP A 497 5.10 -3.22 16.64
N ALA A 498 4.32 -3.99 15.88
CA ALA A 498 4.01 -5.38 16.19
C ALA A 498 3.58 -6.16 14.94
N SER A 499 3.90 -7.46 14.93
CA SER A 499 3.46 -8.39 13.88
C SER A 499 2.76 -9.60 14.50
N TYR A 500 1.70 -10.06 13.84
CA TYR A 500 0.82 -11.11 14.33
C TYR A 500 0.53 -12.14 13.23
N THR A 501 0.38 -13.40 13.60
CA THR A 501 -0.11 -14.45 12.69
C THR A 501 -1.64 -14.54 12.76
N LEU A 502 -2.30 -14.67 11.61
CA LEU A 502 -3.76 -14.86 11.53
C LEU A 502 -4.10 -16.34 11.24
N PRO A 503 -4.70 -17.09 12.20
CA PRO A 503 -4.98 -18.51 12.02
C PRO A 503 -5.83 -18.80 10.78
N SER A 504 -5.39 -19.79 9.99
CA SER A 504 -6.09 -20.28 8.79
C SER A 504 -6.28 -19.27 7.64
N LEU A 505 -5.58 -18.12 7.67
CA LEU A 505 -5.48 -17.19 6.55
C LEU A 505 -4.21 -17.50 5.73
N LYS A 506 -4.29 -17.36 4.40
CA LYS A 506 -3.15 -17.47 3.47
C LYS A 506 -3.21 -16.42 2.35
N SER A 507 -4.43 -16.07 1.94
CA SER A 507 -4.73 -15.05 0.95
C SER A 507 -5.83 -14.15 1.50
N LEU A 508 -5.68 -12.85 1.29
CA LEU A 508 -6.62 -11.81 1.69
C LEU A 508 -7.03 -11.02 0.44
N SER A 509 -8.29 -10.58 0.37
CA SER A 509 -8.77 -9.65 -0.65
C SER A 509 -9.32 -8.35 -0.05
N ALA A 510 -9.86 -8.40 1.17
CA ALA A 510 -10.23 -7.22 1.95
C ALA A 510 -10.20 -7.49 3.46
N MET A 511 -10.01 -6.45 4.25
CA MET A 511 -9.94 -6.49 5.71
C MET A 511 -10.49 -5.20 6.30
N GLN A 512 -11.18 -5.30 7.44
CA GLN A 512 -11.75 -4.14 8.13
C GLN A 512 -11.92 -4.44 9.62
N TRP A 513 -11.73 -3.44 10.47
CA TRP A 513 -12.17 -3.49 11.87
C TRP A 513 -13.67 -3.16 11.97
N VAL A 514 -14.37 -3.92 12.80
CA VAL A 514 -15.83 -3.83 13.02
C VAL A 514 -16.08 -3.91 14.53
N GLY A 515 -15.99 -2.75 15.19
CA GLY A 515 -15.80 -2.70 16.64
C GLY A 515 -14.50 -3.41 17.03
N ALA A 516 -14.49 -4.12 18.16
CA ALA A 516 -13.33 -4.86 18.66
C ALA A 516 -13.00 -6.17 17.89
N GLN A 517 -13.41 -6.29 16.62
CA GLN A 517 -13.20 -7.50 15.81
C GLN A 517 -12.59 -7.18 14.46
N LEU A 518 -11.58 -7.96 14.07
CA LEU A 518 -10.98 -7.88 12.74
C LEU A 518 -11.72 -8.83 11.79
N TRP A 519 -12.40 -8.28 10.81
CA TRP A 519 -13.08 -9.02 9.75
C TRP A 519 -12.16 -9.09 8.53
N THR A 520 -12.09 -10.25 7.89
CA THR A 520 -11.23 -10.52 6.74
C THR A 520 -11.99 -11.31 5.69
N LEU A 521 -11.67 -11.09 4.41
CA LEU A 521 -12.21 -11.82 3.28
C LEU A 521 -11.07 -12.49 2.52
N ASP A 522 -11.15 -13.81 2.38
CA ASP A 522 -10.27 -14.61 1.54
C ASP A 522 -10.64 -14.44 0.06
N ALA A 523 -9.65 -14.48 -0.84
CA ALA A 523 -9.85 -14.52 -2.29
C ALA A 523 -10.79 -15.67 -2.77
N LYS A 524 -11.03 -16.68 -1.92
CA LYS A 524 -12.01 -17.76 -2.14
C LYS A 524 -13.45 -17.42 -1.69
N GLY A 525 -13.73 -16.15 -1.33
CA GLY A 525 -15.02 -15.70 -0.78
C GLY A 525 -15.25 -16.12 0.67
N GLY A 526 -14.18 -16.36 1.43
CA GLY A 526 -14.23 -16.82 2.83
C GLY A 526 -14.16 -15.65 3.81
N LEU A 527 -15.29 -15.24 4.38
CA LEU A 527 -15.35 -14.24 5.43
C LEU A 527 -14.96 -14.89 6.77
N ARG A 528 -13.90 -14.37 7.41
CA ARG A 528 -13.44 -14.80 8.75
C ARG A 528 -13.46 -13.62 9.73
N ARG A 529 -13.88 -13.89 10.97
CA ARG A 529 -13.91 -12.93 12.09
C ARG A 529 -12.88 -13.33 13.14
N TYR A 530 -12.00 -12.42 13.52
CA TYR A 530 -11.02 -12.62 14.59
C TYR A 530 -11.25 -11.63 15.75
N VAL A 531 -10.88 -12.06 16.96
CA VAL A 531 -10.81 -11.20 18.16
C VAL A 531 -9.35 -11.16 18.64
N PRO A 532 -8.80 -9.99 18.95
CA PRO A 532 -7.51 -9.90 19.64
C PRO A 532 -7.66 -10.37 21.09
N GLU A 533 -6.83 -11.32 21.51
CA GLU A 533 -6.86 -11.95 22.83
C GLU A 533 -5.42 -12.26 23.27
N ASN A 534 -4.98 -11.70 24.40
CA ASN A 534 -3.64 -11.92 24.98
C ASN A 534 -2.45 -11.73 24.01
N GLY A 535 -2.56 -10.77 23.07
CA GLY A 535 -1.52 -10.49 22.08
C GLY A 535 -1.52 -11.43 20.86
N ALA A 536 -2.52 -12.31 20.72
CA ALA A 536 -2.77 -13.13 19.53
C ALA A 536 -4.17 -12.84 18.94
N PHE A 537 -4.48 -13.41 17.78
CA PHE A 537 -5.80 -13.29 17.14
C PHE A 537 -6.52 -14.65 17.15
N ARG A 538 -7.60 -14.78 17.94
CA ARG A 538 -8.45 -15.98 17.95
C ARG A 538 -9.49 -15.90 16.85
N LEU A 539 -9.59 -16.94 16.03
CA LEU A 539 -10.67 -17.10 15.06
C LEU A 539 -12.00 -17.34 15.78
N VAL A 540 -12.98 -16.45 15.60
CA VAL A 540 -14.34 -16.57 16.15
C VAL A 540 -15.25 -17.33 15.18
N SER A 541 -15.19 -17.00 13.89
CA SER A 541 -15.97 -17.70 12.87
C SER A 541 -15.37 -17.61 11.47
N SER A 542 -15.73 -18.57 10.62
CA SER A 542 -15.29 -18.68 9.24
C SER A 542 -16.45 -19.18 8.39
N GLN A 543 -16.91 -18.38 7.43
CA GLN A 543 -18.04 -18.70 6.55
C GLN A 543 -17.76 -18.31 5.11
N LYS A 544 -18.24 -19.13 4.15
CA LYS A 544 -18.17 -18.75 2.74
C LYS A 544 -19.38 -17.87 2.39
N LEU A 545 -19.15 -16.74 1.75
CA LEU A 545 -20.21 -15.91 1.17
C LEU A 545 -20.89 -16.66 0.02
N LYS A 546 -22.19 -16.39 -0.18
CA LYS A 546 -22.97 -16.99 -1.28
C LYS A 546 -22.55 -16.44 -2.64
N SER A 547 -22.28 -15.13 -2.70
CA SER A 547 -21.66 -14.47 -3.84
C SER A 547 -20.13 -14.42 -3.70
N PRO A 548 -19.38 -14.47 -4.82
CA PRO A 548 -17.94 -14.19 -4.83
C PRO A 548 -17.70 -12.68 -4.73
N ALA A 549 -17.55 -12.18 -3.51
CA ALA A 549 -17.10 -10.82 -3.26
C ALA A 549 -15.57 -10.70 -3.38
N ILE A 550 -15.10 -9.57 -3.93
CA ILE A 550 -13.69 -9.13 -3.96
C ILE A 550 -13.39 -8.40 -2.64
N ALA A 551 -14.19 -7.37 -2.34
CA ALA A 551 -14.12 -6.57 -1.13
C ALA A 551 -15.46 -6.51 -0.41
N PHE A 552 -15.41 -6.07 0.85
CA PHE A 552 -16.59 -5.82 1.66
C PHE A 552 -16.36 -4.61 2.56
N TRP A 553 -17.46 -4.02 3.04
CA TRP A 553 -17.46 -3.09 4.17
C TRP A 553 -18.65 -3.38 5.08
N ALA A 554 -18.41 -3.44 6.39
CA ALA A 554 -19.39 -3.69 7.43
C ALA A 554 -19.56 -2.45 8.31
N GLY A 555 -20.78 -1.91 8.34
CA GLY A 555 -21.20 -0.86 9.27
C GLY A 555 -21.95 -1.43 10.47
N LYS A 556 -22.79 -0.62 11.10
CA LYS A 556 -23.62 -1.03 12.26
C LYS A 556 -24.74 -2.00 11.89
N ASP A 557 -25.46 -1.72 10.80
CA ASP A 557 -26.64 -2.48 10.35
C ASP A 557 -26.50 -3.04 8.91
N TYR A 558 -25.57 -2.49 8.13
CA TYR A 558 -25.43 -2.77 6.71
C TYR A 558 -24.06 -3.39 6.39
N PHE A 559 -24.08 -4.41 5.53
CA PHE A 559 -22.92 -5.08 4.98
C PHE A 559 -22.94 -4.87 3.46
N TRP A 560 -21.90 -4.27 2.94
CA TRP A 560 -21.73 -3.98 1.52
C TRP A 560 -20.66 -4.89 0.95
N THR A 561 -20.86 -5.38 -0.28
CA THR A 561 -19.90 -6.21 -1.01
C THR A 561 -19.65 -5.63 -2.39
N LEU A 562 -18.44 -5.88 -2.90
CA LEU A 562 -18.06 -5.69 -4.29
C LEU A 562 -18.03 -7.07 -4.96
N GLU A 563 -19.03 -7.41 -5.76
CA GLU A 563 -19.25 -8.74 -6.37
C GLU A 563 -18.93 -8.71 -7.87
N LYS A 564 -18.44 -9.84 -8.43
CA LYS A 564 -18.31 -9.98 -9.90
C LYS A 564 -19.62 -10.47 -10.52
N ASN A 565 -20.16 -9.74 -11.49
CA ASN A 565 -21.36 -10.17 -12.23
C ASN A 565 -21.00 -11.33 -13.17
N GLY A 566 -21.39 -12.54 -12.77
CA GLY A 566 -21.14 -13.78 -13.52
C GLY A 566 -21.92 -13.97 -14.83
N LYS A 567 -22.67 -12.96 -15.31
CA LYS A 567 -23.40 -12.97 -16.58
C LYS A 567 -22.95 -11.89 -17.57
N MET A 568 -22.48 -10.74 -17.11
CA MET A 568 -22.14 -9.59 -17.96
C MET A 568 -20.71 -9.05 -17.75
N GLY A 569 -19.89 -9.69 -16.91
CA GLY A 569 -18.45 -9.39 -16.79
C GLY A 569 -18.08 -8.12 -16.01
N GLY A 570 -19.04 -7.25 -15.70
CA GLY A 570 -18.85 -6.07 -14.85
C GLY A 570 -18.79 -6.38 -13.34
N LEU A 571 -18.61 -5.32 -12.55
CA LEU A 571 -18.73 -5.37 -11.09
C LEU A 571 -20.12 -4.89 -10.64
N GLU A 572 -20.59 -5.44 -9.52
CA GLU A 572 -21.83 -5.06 -8.85
C GLU A 572 -21.53 -4.75 -7.37
N ILE A 573 -22.30 -3.82 -6.80
CA ILE A 573 -22.35 -3.64 -5.36
C ILE A 573 -23.58 -4.35 -4.81
N GLY A 574 -23.36 -5.27 -3.88
CA GLY A 574 -24.42 -5.90 -3.09
C GLY A 574 -24.59 -5.21 -1.76
N LYS A 575 -25.78 -4.66 -1.47
CA LYS A 575 -26.12 -4.09 -0.17
C LYS A 575 -27.00 -5.08 0.60
N TYR A 576 -26.52 -5.50 1.76
CA TYR A 576 -27.22 -6.43 2.65
C TYR A 576 -27.49 -5.76 4.00
N LYS A 577 -28.62 -6.11 4.63
CA LYS A 577 -28.77 -5.96 6.09
C LYS A 577 -28.15 -7.20 6.74
N PHE A 578 -27.45 -7.04 7.85
CA PHE A 578 -26.84 -8.17 8.55
C PHE A 578 -27.25 -8.28 10.02
N LYS A 579 -27.06 -9.47 10.60
CA LYS A 579 -27.17 -9.72 12.04
C LYS A 579 -26.07 -10.65 12.52
N THR A 580 -25.57 -10.37 13.72
CA THR A 580 -24.77 -11.25 14.57
C THR A 580 -25.52 -11.48 15.88
N TYR A 581 -25.31 -12.64 16.51
CA TYR A 581 -25.95 -13.07 17.75
C TYR A 581 -24.92 -13.37 18.85
#